data_AF-J7WZP2-F1
#
_entry.id   AF-J7WZP2-F1
#
_cell.length_a   1.000
_cell.length_b   1.000
_cell.length_c   1.000
_cell.angle_alpha   90.00
_cell.angle_beta   90.00
_cell.angle_gamma   90.00
#
_symmetry.space_group_name_H-M   'P 1'
#
loop_
_entity.id
_entity.type
_entity.pdbx_description
1 polymer ?
#
loop_
_entity_poly.entity_id
_entity_poly.type
_entity_poly.pdbx_seq_one_letter_code
_entity_poly.pdbx_strand_id
1 'polypeptide(L)' 'MKIGTSEWLSLSKDIKLKLIRLAVIDSKYKQAK' A
#
# COMPACT_ATOMS: atom_id res chain seq x y z
N MET A 1 -5.95 0.26 7.14
CA MET A 1 -4.91 0.98 7.92
C MET A 1 -4.59 2.27 7.22
N LYS A 2 -4.50 3.40 7.94
CA LYS A 2 -3.99 4.65 7.39
C LYS A 2 -2.55 4.80 7.88
N ILE A 3 -1.60 4.82 6.96
CA ILE A 3 -0.20 5.09 7.27
C ILE A 3 -0.04 6.61 7.32
N GLY A 4 0.51 7.14 8.42
CA GLY A 4 0.80 8.56 8.53
C GLY A 4 1.86 9.01 7.53
N THR A 5 1.87 10.29 7.15
CA THR A 5 2.83 10.83 6.18
C THR A 5 4.28 10.67 6.64
N SER A 6 4.54 10.83 7.94
CA SER A 6 5.85 10.62 8.56
C SER A 6 6.32 9.18 8.49
N GLU A 7 5.44 8.23 8.80
CA GLU A 7 5.71 6.79 8.68
C GLU A 7 5.95 6.39 7.22
N TRP A 8 5.18 6.94 6.28
CA TRP A 8 5.41 6.68 4.86
C TRP A 8 6.79 7.16 4.40
N LEU A 9 7.22 8.34 4.85
CA LEU A 9 8.52 8.88 4.47
C LEU A 9 9.69 8.05 5.02
N SER A 10 9.56 7.47 6.22
CA SER A 10 10.60 6.63 6.83
C SER A 10 10.71 5.23 6.22
N LEU A 11 9.75 4.79 5.41
CA LEU A 11 9.80 3.49 4.74
C LEU A 11 10.83 3.43 3.61
N SER A 12 11.51 2.28 3.53
CA SER A 12 12.37 1.94 2.40
C SER A 12 11.57 1.75 1.10
N LYS A 13 12.25 1.93 -0.03
CA LYS A 13 11.65 1.80 -1.37
C LYS A 13 10.98 0.45 -1.59
N ASP A 14 11.60 -0.63 -1.12
CA ASP A 14 11.06 -1.99 -1.23
C ASP A 14 9.74 -2.17 -0.48
N ILE A 15 9.63 -1.60 0.73
CA ILE A 15 8.39 -1.68 1.51
C ILE A 15 7.28 -0.88 0.82
N LYS A 16 7.58 0.32 0.31
CA LYS A 16 6.64 1.14 -0.45
C LYS A 16 6.08 0.38 -1.66
N LEU A 17 6.95 -0.29 -2.42
CA LEU A 17 6.55 -1.10 -3.57
C LEU A 17 5.64 -2.27 -3.19
N LYS A 18 5.94 -2.97 -2.09
CA LYS A 18 5.08 -4.06 -1.58
C LYS A 18 3.69 -3.56 -1.17
N LEU A 19 3.63 -2.42 -0.47
CA LEU A 19 2.36 -1.82 -0.03
C LEU A 19 1.51 -1.36 -1.22
N ILE A 20 2.12 -0.73 -2.23
CA ILE A 20 1.42 -0.34 -3.46
C ILE A 20 0.85 -1.57 -4.17
N ARG A 21 1.63 -2.64 -4.33
CA ARG A 21 1.15 -3.89 -4.93
C ARG A 21 -0.02 -4.48 -4.17
N LEU A 22 0.07 -4.52 -2.84
CA LEU A 22 -0.99 -5.02 -1.97
C LEU A 22 -2.28 -4.20 -2.17
N ALA A 23 -2.18 -2.87 -2.18
CA ALA A 23 -3.32 -1.98 -2.38
C ALA A 23 -3.98 -2.14 -3.77
N VAL A 24 -3.18 -2.36 -4.82
CA VAL A 24 -3.70 -2.63 -6.17
C VAL A 24 -4.45 -3.97 -6.21
N ILE A 25 -3.92 -5.02 -5.59
CA ILE A 25 -4.57 -6.34 -5.52
C ILE A 25 -5.89 -6.22 -4.75
N ASP A 26 -5.87 -5.59 -3.57
CA ASP A 26 -7.05 -5.39 -2.74
C ASP A 26 -8.14 -4.58 -3.47
N SER A 27 -7.75 -3.51 -4.17
CA SER A 27 -8.67 -2.71 -4.99
C SER A 27 -9.31 -3.52 -6.12
N LYS A 28 -8.56 -4.39 -6.80
CA LYS A 28 -9.12 -5.27 -7.83
C LYS A 28 -10.06 -6.30 -7.24
N TYR A 29 -9.70 -6.86 -6.10
CA TYR A 29 -10.53 -7.84 -5.41
C TYR A 29 -11.86 -7.23 -4.93
N LYS A 30 -11.81 -5.97 -4.47
CA LYS A 30 -12.98 -5.22 -4.02
C LYS A 30 -13.88 -4.74 -5.15
N GLN A 31 -13.37 -4.59 -6.37
CA GLN A 31 -14.17 -4.32 -7.57
C GLN A 31 -14.76 -5.58 -8.21
N ALA A 32 -14.21 -6.75 -7.92
CA ALA A 32 -14.67 -8.03 -8.46
C ALA A 32 -15.80 -8.68 -7.63
N LYS A 33 -16.29 -8.01 -6.58
CA LYS A 33 -17.33 -8.47 -5.67
C LYS A 33 -18.48 -7.48 -5.66
#